data_AF-A0A068UM71-F1
#
_entry.id   AF-A0A068UM71-F1
#
_cell.length_a   1.000
_cell.length_b   1.000
_cell.length_c   1.000
_cell.angle_alpha   90.00
_cell.angle_beta   90.00
_cell.angle_gamma   90.00
#
_symmetry.space_group_name_H-M   'P 1'
#
loop_
_entity.id
_entity.type
_entity.pdbx_description
1 polymer ?
#
loop_
_entity_poly.entity_id
_entity_poly.type
_entity_poly.pdbx_seq_one_letter_code
_entity_poly.pdbx_strand_id
1 'polypeptide(L)'
;MSSSSSPSPSSSRAQSQIQSPPYPSAAKISDSQCYPQYTASLKCLEEFNADKSKCQQHFDVYKECKKKEREARLERNRSRSFFS
;
A
#
# COMPACT_ATOMS: atom_id res chain seq x y z
N MET A 1 7.45 54.97 21.28
CA MET A 1 8.09 53.70 21.68
C MET A 1 7.03 52.62 21.56
N SER A 2 7.00 51.90 20.43
CA SER A 2 5.97 50.88 20.18
C SER A 2 6.61 49.50 20.31
N SER A 3 6.26 48.79 21.38
CA SER A 3 6.73 47.44 21.66
C SER A 3 5.87 46.44 20.90
N SER A 4 6.44 45.81 19.87
CA SER A 4 5.86 44.67 19.16
C SER A 4 6.14 43.39 19.94
N SER A 5 5.10 42.73 20.42
CA SER A 5 5.18 41.38 20.98
C SER A 5 4.07 40.55 20.35
N SER A 6 4.45 39.70 19.40
CA SER A 6 3.58 38.69 18.81
C SER A 6 4.06 37.31 19.27
N PRO A 7 3.24 36.49 19.95
CA PRO A 7 3.58 35.11 20.22
C PRO A 7 3.45 34.26 18.95
N SER A 8 4.45 33.40 18.73
CA SER A 8 4.52 32.39 17.70
C SER A 8 3.39 31.36 17.83
N PRO A 9 2.75 30.91 16.74
CA PRO A 9 1.92 29.71 16.79
C PRO A 9 2.85 28.48 16.79
N SER A 10 3.07 27.89 17.96
CA SER A 10 3.54 26.51 18.08
C SER A 10 2.44 25.57 17.60
N SER A 11 2.39 25.34 16.28
CA SER A 11 1.48 24.38 15.66
C SER A 11 2.04 22.97 15.83
N SER A 12 1.89 22.43 17.05
CA SER A 12 2.07 21.01 17.33
C SER A 12 0.87 20.26 16.75
N ARG A 13 0.92 19.93 15.47
CA ARG A 13 -0.01 18.96 14.89
C ARG A 13 0.78 17.96 14.05
N ALA A 14 0.98 16.80 14.68
CA ALA A 14 1.57 15.59 14.13
C ALA A 14 1.21 15.42 12.64
N GLN A 15 2.21 15.54 11.78
CA GLN A 15 2.15 15.09 10.40
C GLN A 15 2.10 13.56 10.40
N SER A 16 0.92 12.99 10.57
CA SER A 16 0.59 11.65 10.07
C SER A 16 0.40 11.72 8.55
N GLN A 17 1.44 12.18 7.86
CA GLN A 17 1.59 12.04 6.41
C GLN A 17 1.95 10.58 6.12
N ILE A 18 0.97 9.69 6.15
CA ILE A 18 1.09 8.37 5.51
C ILE A 18 0.97 8.62 4.00
N GLN A 19 1.99 9.24 3.42
CA GLN A 19 2.23 9.19 1.99
C GLN A 19 2.73 7.78 1.71
N SER A 20 1.81 6.82 1.56
CA SER A 20 2.19 5.56 0.93
C SER A 20 2.69 5.90 -0.47
N PRO A 21 3.91 5.51 -0.86
CA PRO A 21 4.41 5.76 -2.20
C PRO A 21 3.40 5.25 -3.24
N PRO A 22 3.25 5.93 -4.40
CA PRO A 22 2.28 5.56 -5.44
C PRO A 22 2.49 4.13 -5.97
N TYR A 23 3.67 3.55 -5.70
CA TYR A 23 3.97 2.16 -5.97
C TYR A 23 4.45 1.46 -4.68
N PRO A 24 3.95 0.25 -4.36
CA PRO A 24 4.51 -0.53 -3.27
C PRO A 24 5.98 -0.81 -3.57
N SER A 25 6.88 -0.41 -2.65
CA SER A 25 8.31 -0.75 -2.78
C SER A 25 8.47 -2.26 -3.00
N ALA A 26 9.39 -2.67 -3.88
CA ALA A 26 9.60 -4.07 -4.25
C ALA A 26 9.79 -4.99 -3.03
N ALA A 27 10.43 -4.48 -1.97
CA ALA A 27 10.56 -5.16 -0.68
C ALA A 27 9.19 -5.55 -0.08
N LYS A 28 8.19 -4.66 -0.15
CA LYS A 28 6.84 -4.92 0.36
C LYS A 28 6.03 -5.88 -0.52
N ILE A 29 6.47 -6.15 -1.74
CA ILE A 29 5.83 -7.12 -2.63
C ILE A 29 6.31 -8.53 -2.28
N SER A 30 7.61 -8.71 -2.02
CA SER A 30 8.18 -9.98 -1.54
C SER A 30 7.68 -10.39 -0.16
N ASP A 31 7.39 -9.43 0.71
CA ASP A 31 6.84 -9.71 2.05
C ASP A 31 5.32 -10.01 2.03
N SER A 32 4.66 -9.84 0.89
CA SER A 32 3.20 -10.06 0.78
C SER A 32 2.88 -11.53 0.57
N GLN A 33 1.77 -11.99 1.16
CA GLN A 33 1.23 -13.33 0.92
C GLN A 33 0.84 -13.55 -0.56
N CYS A 34 0.78 -12.48 -1.34
CA CYS A 34 0.48 -12.46 -2.78
C CYS A 34 1.71 -12.56 -3.68
N TYR A 35 2.91 -12.62 -3.09
CA TYR A 35 4.17 -12.80 -3.82
C TYR A 35 4.21 -14.04 -4.75
N PRO A 36 3.69 -15.23 -4.37
CA PRO A 36 3.70 -16.38 -5.28
C PRO A 36 2.88 -16.13 -6.55
N GLN A 37 1.75 -15.43 -6.47
CA GLN A 37 0.95 -15.08 -7.65
C GLN A 37 1.63 -13.98 -8.49
N TYR A 38 2.28 -13.02 -7.83
CA TYR A 38 3.07 -11.99 -8.51
C TYR A 38 4.21 -12.62 -9.32
N THR A 39 5.00 -13.50 -8.71
CA THR A 39 6.10 -14.19 -9.40
C THR A 39 5.58 -15.13 -10.50
N ALA A 40 4.45 -15.80 -10.31
CA ALA A 40 3.81 -16.58 -11.36
C ALA A 40 3.39 -15.70 -12.56
N SER A 41 2.85 -14.50 -12.31
CA SER A 41 2.49 -13.56 -13.38
C SER A 41 3.70 -13.07 -14.17
N LEU A 42 4.83 -12.85 -13.49
CA LEU A 42 6.09 -12.47 -14.14
C LEU A 42 6.67 -13.61 -14.98
N LYS A 43 6.70 -14.84 -14.44
CA LYS A 43 7.15 -16.02 -15.20
C LYS A 43 6.33 -16.25 -16.46
N CYS A 44 5.02 -16.07 -16.37
CA CYS A 44 4.15 -16.18 -17.53
C CYS A 44 4.48 -15.11 -18.59
N LEU A 45 4.77 -13.87 -18.19
CA LEU A 45 5.21 -12.84 -19.15
C LEU A 45 6.56 -13.20 -19.80
N GLU A 46 7.49 -13.79 -19.05
CA GLU A 46 8.78 -14.25 -19.60
C GLU A 46 8.58 -15.37 -20.64
N GLU A 47 7.67 -16.31 -20.37
CA GLU A 47 7.41 -17.46 -21.24
C GLU A 47 6.65 -17.09 -22.52
N PHE A 48 5.71 -16.15 -22.43
CA PHE A 48 4.87 -15.74 -23.58
C PHE A 48 5.28 -14.40 -24.20
N ASN A 49 6.54 -13.97 -24.08
CA ASN A 49 7.05 -12.71 -24.66
C ASN A 49 6.16 -11.48 -24.33
N ALA A 50 5.73 -11.39 -23.08
CA ALA A 50 4.84 -10.36 -22.56
C ALA A 50 3.39 -10.35 -23.09
N ASP A 51 2.90 -11.47 -23.64
CA ASP A 51 1.48 -11.66 -23.98
C ASP A 51 0.60 -11.67 -22.71
N LYS A 52 0.16 -10.49 -22.28
CA LYS A 52 -0.72 -10.30 -21.10
C LYS A 52 -2.02 -11.08 -21.19
N SER A 53 -2.56 -11.30 -22.38
CA SER A 53 -3.83 -12.03 -22.57
C SER A 53 -3.77 -13.46 -22.06
N LYS A 54 -2.63 -14.15 -22.25
CA LYS A 54 -2.40 -15.52 -21.79
C LYS A 54 -2.16 -15.57 -20.27
N CYS A 55 -1.60 -14.50 -19.72
CA CYS A 55 -1.25 -14.38 -18.31
C CYS A 55 -2.31 -13.66 -17.46
N GLN A 56 -3.46 -13.32 -18.04
CA GLN A 56 -4.47 -12.47 -17.41
C GLN A 56 -4.97 -13.07 -16.08
N GLN A 57 -5.16 -14.39 -16.04
CA GLN A 57 -5.57 -15.07 -14.81
C GLN A 57 -4.57 -14.88 -13.66
N HIS A 58 -3.25 -14.93 -13.92
CA HIS A 58 -2.26 -14.70 -12.87
C HIS A 58 -2.33 -13.28 -12.30
N PHE A 59 -2.60 -12.28 -13.15
CA PHE A 59 -2.80 -10.91 -12.69
C PHE A 59 -4.10 -10.72 -11.92
N ASP A 60 -5.17 -11.39 -12.34
CA ASP A 60 -6.47 -11.28 -11.67
C ASP A 60 -6.42 -11.93 -10.28
N VAL A 61 -5.83 -13.12 -10.15
CA VAL A 61 -5.62 -13.76 -8.84
C VAL A 61 -4.70 -12.92 -7.96
N TYR A 62 -3.64 -12.30 -8.50
CA TYR A 62 -2.78 -11.38 -7.74
C TYR A 62 -3.56 -10.15 -7.23
N LYS A 63 -4.40 -9.54 -8.08
CA LYS A 63 -5.26 -8.39 -7.68
C LYS A 63 -6.25 -8.79 -6.59
N GLU A 64 -6.90 -9.94 -6.71
CA GLU A 64 -7.81 -10.44 -5.69
C GLU A 64 -7.09 -10.70 -4.37
N CYS A 65 -5.88 -11.26 -4.42
CA CYS A 65 -5.08 -11.45 -3.23
C CYS A 65 -4.74 -10.11 -2.55
N LYS A 66 -4.29 -9.10 -3.30
CA LYS A 66 -4.00 -7.76 -2.76
C LYS A 66 -5.24 -7.07 -2.20
N LYS A 67 -6.42 -7.32 -2.79
CA LYS A 67 -7.71 -6.83 -2.29
C LYS A 67 -8.02 -7.45 -0.91
N LYS A 68 -7.90 -8.78 -0.77
CA LYS A 68 -8.10 -9.49 0.50
C LYS A 68 -7.12 -9.03 1.59
N GLU A 69 -5.85 -8.85 1.26
CA GLU A 69 -4.84 -8.35 2.21
C GLU A 69 -5.21 -6.94 2.74
N ARG A 70 -5.71 -6.08 1.86
CA ARG A 70 -6.17 -4.74 2.23
C ARG A 70 -7.41 -4.80 3.13
N GLU A 71 -8.38 -5.64 2.80
CA GLU A 71 -9.60 -5.84 3.59
C GLU A 71 -9.29 -6.38 5.00
N ALA A 72 -8.42 -7.40 5.11
CA ALA A 72 -7.98 -7.92 6.40
C ALA A 72 -7.26 -6.86 7.27
N ARG A 73 -6.53 -5.93 6.63
CA ARG A 73 -5.91 -4.80 7.33
C ARG A 73 -6.93 -3.75 7.76
N LEU A 74 -7.95 -3.48 6.94
CA LEU A 74 -9.05 -2.58 7.27
C LEU A 74 -9.87 -3.12 8.45
N GLU A 75 -10.19 -4.42 8.48
CA GLU A 75 -10.93 -5.05 9.57
C GLU A 75 -10.17 -4.98 10.91
N ARG A 76 -8.85 -5.23 10.87
CA ARG A 76 -7.98 -5.05 12.04
C ARG A 76 -7.84 -3.59 12.48
N ASN A 77 -7.89 -2.64 11.55
CA ASN A 77 -7.85 -1.22 11.90
C ASN A 77 -9.17 -0.79 12.53
N ARG A 78 -10.30 -1.22 11.95
CA ARG A 78 -11.65 -0.96 12.43
C ARG A 78 -11.85 -1.46 13.86
N SER A 79 -11.42 -2.67 14.17
CA SER A 79 -11.50 -3.24 15.52
C SER A 79 -10.60 -2.51 16.53
N ARG A 80 -9.45 -1.96 16.10
CA ARG A 80 -8.55 -1.18 16.97
C ARG A 80 -9.03 0.25 17.22
N SER A 81 -9.83 0.83 16.33
CA SER A 81 -10.38 2.19 16.51
C SER A 81 -11.52 2.30 17.53
N PHE A 82 -12.06 1.19 18.03
CA PHE A 82 -13.11 1.21 19.06
C PHE A 82 -12.59 1.30 20.51
N PHE A 83 -11.27 1.23 20.72
CA PHE A 83 -10.61 1.32 22.04
C PHE A 83 -9.60 2.49 22.11
N SER A 84 -9.94 3.65 21.54
CA SER A 84 -9.22 4.93 21.75
C SER A 84 -10.15 5.99 22.29
#